data_AF-A0A934WV45-F1
#
_entry.id   AF-A0A934WV45-F1
#
_cell.length_a   1.000
_cell.length_b   1.000
_cell.length_c   1.000
_cell.angle_alpha   90.00
_cell.angle_beta   90.00
_cell.angle_gamma   90.00
#
_symmetry.space_group_name_H-M   'P 1'
#
loop_
_entity.id
_entity.type
_entity.pdbx_description
1 polymer ?
#
loop_
_entity_poly.entity_id
_entity_poly.type
_entity_poly.pdbx_seq_one_letter_code
_entity_poly.pdbx_strand_id
1 'polypeptide(L)'
;METQIQKNTTPLSTKDWLITLIITAIPLIGFIMLLVWAFSSDTNVNKANWAKAALLLMVIFFVLGILFSLVFGVGMFALLNGNVN
;
A
#
# COMPACT_ATOMS: atom_id res chain seq x y z
N MET A 1 31.84 1.81 20.74
CA MET A 1 31.37 2.62 19.61
C MET A 1 29.95 2.19 19.32
N GLU A 2 28.97 2.84 19.93
CA GLU A 2 27.57 2.59 19.60
C GLU A 2 27.25 3.43 18.36
N THR A 3 27.34 2.83 17.18
CA THR A 3 26.72 3.40 15.98
C THR A 3 25.22 3.19 16.12
N GLN A 4 24.59 3.94 17.03
CA GLN A 4 23.14 4.10 17.05
C GLN A 4 22.81 4.74 15.71
N ILE A 5 22.37 3.92 14.74
CA ILE A 5 21.87 4.36 13.44
C ILE A 5 20.93 5.52 13.74
N GLN A 6 21.33 6.76 13.44
CA GLN A 6 20.50 7.93 13.68
C GLN A 6 19.28 7.77 12.79
N LYS A 7 18.21 7.20 13.34
CA LYS A 7 16.94 7.02 12.67
C LYS A 7 16.52 8.41 12.24
N ASN A 8 16.51 8.67 10.94
CA ASN A 8 16.20 9.99 10.43
C ASN A 8 14.72 10.28 10.70
N THR A 9 14.44 10.97 11.81
CA THR A 9 13.11 11.34 12.29
C THR A 9 12.73 12.77 11.89
N THR A 10 13.53 13.41 11.03
CA THR A 10 13.22 14.76 10.56
C THR A 10 11.81 14.78 9.96
N PRO A 11 10.96 15.75 10.32
CA PRO A 11 9.65 15.87 9.73
C PRO A 11 9.78 16.05 8.21
N LEU A 12 9.03 15.25 7.45
CA LEU A 12 8.98 15.38 6.00
C LEU A 12 8.19 16.64 5.64
N SER A 13 8.72 17.44 4.71
CA SER A 13 8.03 18.62 4.23
C SER A 13 6.84 18.24 3.35
N THR A 14 5.94 19.20 3.08
CA THR A 14 4.82 19.00 2.14
C THR A 14 5.32 18.61 0.75
N LYS A 15 6.47 19.12 0.32
CA LYS A 15 7.07 18.77 -0.99
C LYS A 15 7.51 17.30 -1.02
N ASP A 16 8.07 16.80 0.07
CA ASP A 16 8.48 15.40 0.18
C ASP A 16 7.28 14.46 0.13
N TRP A 17 6.18 14.83 0.78
CA TRP A 17 4.91 14.10 0.69
C TRP A 17 4.32 14.14 -0.70
N LEU A 18 4.33 15.29 -1.38
CA LEU A 18 3.86 15.41 -2.75
C LEU A 18 4.61 14.47 -3.70
N ILE A 19 5.95 14.45 -3.63
CA ILE A 19 6.77 13.53 -4.45
C ILE A 19 6.45 12.07 -4.10
N THR A 20 6.33 11.76 -2.82
CA THR A 20 5.99 10.41 -2.34
C THR A 20 4.66 9.94 -2.94
N LEU A 21 3.63 10.79 -2.92
CA LEU A 21 2.31 10.51 -3.47
C LEU A 21 2.34 10.30 -4.99
N ILE A 22 3.07 11.15 -5.72
CA ILE A 22 3.23 11.02 -7.19
C ILE A 22 3.89 9.68 -7.56
N ILE A 23 4.95 9.29 -6.85
CA ILE A 23 5.62 7.99 -7.08
C ILE A 23 4.64 6.84 -6.82
N THR A 24 3.88 6.90 -5.72
CA THR A 24 2.93 5.84 -5.37
C THR A 24 1.70 5.77 -6.28
N ALA A 25 1.39 6.83 -7.03
CA ALA A 25 0.29 6.84 -7.99
C ALA A 25 0.54 5.93 -9.19
N ILE A 26 1.81 5.62 -9.50
CA ILE A 26 2.16 4.66 -10.55
C ILE A 26 2.07 3.25 -9.96
N PRO A 27 1.22 2.34 -10.46
CA PRO A 27 0.91 1.09 -9.74
C PRO A 27 2.12 0.21 -9.43
N LEU A 28 2.90 -0.16 -10.46
CA LEU A 28 4.03 -1.08 -10.29
C LEU A 28 5.22 -0.41 -9.57
N ILE A 29 5.57 0.80 -10.00
CA ILE A 29 6.68 1.56 -9.39
C ILE A 29 6.33 1.92 -7.95
N GLY A 30 5.11 2.39 -7.70
CA GLY A 30 4.60 2.72 -6.39
C GLY A 30 4.64 1.54 -5.43
N PHE A 31 4.20 0.36 -5.88
CA PHE A 31 4.27 -0.85 -5.07
C PHE A 31 5.72 -1.23 -4.70
N ILE A 32 6.64 -1.22 -5.68
CA ILE A 32 8.06 -1.49 -5.42
C ILE A 32 8.65 -0.47 -4.44
N MET A 33 8.35 0.82 -4.63
CA MET A 33 8.86 1.88 -3.77
C MET A 33 8.32 1.79 -2.34
N LEU A 34 7.07 1.35 -2.14
CA LEU A 34 6.54 1.05 -0.82
C LEU A 34 7.35 -0.05 -0.12
N LEU A 35 7.74 -1.12 -0.83
CA LEU A 35 8.59 -2.17 -0.26
C LEU A 35 9.99 -1.63 0.10
N VAL A 36 10.60 -0.87 -0.81
CA VAL A 36 11.92 -0.25 -0.58
C VAL A 36 11.87 0.65 0.65
N TRP A 37 10.87 1.53 0.77
CA TRP A 37 10.74 2.42 1.92
C TRP A 37 10.37 1.72 3.21
N ALA A 38 9.56 0.66 3.15
CA ALA A 38 9.16 -0.09 4.34
C ALA A 38 10.32 -0.87 4.97
N PHE A 39 11.24 -1.39 4.16
CA PHE A 39 12.28 -2.32 4.61
C PHE A 39 13.72 -1.78 4.52
N SER A 40 13.94 -0.61 3.90
CA SER A 40 15.25 0.03 3.89
C SER A 40 15.60 0.68 5.23
N SER A 41 16.84 0.51 5.68
CA SER A 41 17.39 1.16 6.87
C SER A 41 17.72 2.65 6.68
N ASP A 42 17.82 3.10 5.43
CA ASP A 42 18.18 4.48 5.06
C ASP A 42 16.94 5.38 4.85
N THR A 43 15.73 4.81 4.98
CA THR A 43 14.50 5.58 4.80
C THR A 43 14.11 6.31 6.09
N ASN A 44 13.68 7.57 5.94
CA ASN A 44 13.11 8.35 7.04
C ASN A 44 12.00 7.57 7.76
N VAL A 45 12.02 7.60 9.09
CA VAL A 45 11.15 6.79 9.95
C VAL A 45 9.68 7.00 9.67
N ASN A 46 9.28 8.26 9.47
CA ASN A 46 7.90 8.62 9.23
C ASN A 46 7.43 8.04 7.89
N LYS A 47 8.29 8.10 6.86
CA LYS A 47 8.01 7.51 5.54
C LYS A 47 7.96 5.99 5.59
N ALA A 48 8.91 5.37 6.28
CA ALA A 48 8.98 3.91 6.41
C ALA A 48 7.76 3.35 7.16
N ASN A 49 7.34 4.00 8.24
CA ASN A 49 6.14 3.60 8.99
C ASN A 49 4.87 3.77 8.16
N TRP A 50 4.76 4.88 7.41
CA TRP A 50 3.65 5.08 6.47
C TRP A 50 3.63 4.00 5.37
N ALA A 51 4.78 3.66 4.80
CA ALA A 51 4.88 2.63 3.77
C ALA A 51 4.43 1.26 4.29
N LYS A 52 4.82 0.89 5.51
CA LYS A 52 4.33 -0.33 6.19
C LYS A 52 2.81 -0.31 6.38
N ALA A 53 2.25 0.81 6.82
CA ALA A 53 0.80 0.95 6.97
C ALA A 53 0.06 0.85 5.63
N ALA A 54 0.60 1.46 4.57
CA ALA A 54 0.03 1.37 3.22
C ALA A 54 0.05 -0.07 2.68
N LEU A 55 1.14 -0.81 2.87
CA LEU A 55 1.22 -2.23 2.52
C LEU A 55 0.20 -3.07 3.30
N LEU A 56 0.03 -2.82 4.60
CA LEU A 56 -0.97 -3.51 5.41
C LEU A 56 -2.39 -3.20 4.91
N LEU A 57 -2.69 -1.95 4.57
CA LEU A 57 -3.97 -1.57 3.99
C LEU A 57 -4.23 -2.26 2.65
N MET A 58 -3.21 -2.38 1.78
CA MET A 58 -3.36 -3.13 0.53
C MET A 58 -3.77 -4.58 0.78
N VAL A 59 -3.14 -5.27 1.74
CA VAL A 59 -3.51 -6.64 2.12
C VAL A 59 -4.94 -6.70 2.68
N ILE A 60 -5.31 -5.75 3.55
CA ILE A 60 -6.66 -5.68 4.11
C ILE A 60 -7.69 -5.52 2.99
N PHE A 61 -7.51 -4.55 2.08
CA PHE A 61 -8.45 -4.33 0.98
C PHE A 61 -8.50 -5.51 0.01
N PHE A 62 -7.38 -6.19 -0.22
CA PHE A 62 -7.35 -7.40 -1.04
C PHE A 62 -8.21 -8.51 -0.42
N VAL A 63 -8.06 -8.78 0.89
CA VAL A 63 -8.86 -9.77 1.62
C VAL A 63 -10.34 -9.37 1.64
N LEU A 64 -10.66 -8.12 1.95
CA LEU A 64 -12.03 -7.62 1.93
C LEU A 64 -12.66 -7.71 0.52
N GLY A 65 -11.89 -7.45 -0.53
CA GLY A 65 -12.32 -7.60 -1.92
C GLY A 65 -12.70 -9.04 -2.25
N ILE A 66 -11.88 -10.01 -1.84
CA ILE A 66 -12.20 -11.44 -2.00
C ILE A 66 -13.49 -11.81 -1.27
N LEU A 67 -13.62 -11.41 0.00
CA LEU A 67 -14.83 -11.70 0.79
C LEU A 67 -16.08 -11.07 0.17
N PHE A 68 -15.97 -9.83 -0.29
CA PHE A 68 -17.05 -9.15 -1.00
C PHE A 68 -17.43 -9.89 -2.29
N SER A 69 -16.44 -10.31 -3.09
CA SER A 69 -16.68 -11.12 -4.30
C SER A 69 -17.28 -12.48 -4.01
N LEU A 70 -16.98 -13.14 -2.89
CA LEU A 70 -17.61 -14.42 -2.53
C LEU A 70 -19.09 -14.24 -2.14
N VAL A 71 -19.41 -13.20 -1.37
CA VAL A 71 -20.79 -12.93 -0.92
C VAL A 71 -21.67 -12.46 -2.08
N PHE A 72 -21.18 -11.52 -2.89
CA PHE A 72 -21.99 -10.87 -3.93
C PHE A 72 -21.72 -11.40 -5.33
N GLY A 73 -20.54 -11.93 -5.60
CA GLY A 73 -20.14 -12.38 -6.93
C GLY A 73 -20.85 -13.64 -7.40
N VAL A 74 -21.15 -14.59 -6.50
CA VAL A 74 -21.92 -15.81 -6.85
C VAL A 74 -23.35 -15.46 -7.26
N GLY A 75 -24.01 -14.57 -6.51
CA GLY A 75 -25.36 -14.10 -6.82
C GLY A 75 -25.41 -13.30 -8.13
N MET A 76 -24.45 -12.38 -8.32
CA MET A 76 -24.33 -11.63 -9.57
C MET A 76 -24.04 -12.55 -10.76
N PHE A 77 -23.13 -13.51 -10.63
CA PHE A 77 -22.80 -14.46 -11.69
C PHE A 77 -24.01 -15.31 -12.11
N ALA A 78 -24.83 -15.75 -11.15
CA ALA A 78 -26.07 -16.48 -11.43
C ALA A 78 -27.11 -15.62 -12.17
N LEU A 79 -27.28 -14.36 -11.78
CA LEU A 79 -28.18 -13.42 -12.47
C LEU A 79 -27.73 -13.11 -13.90
N LEU A 80 -26.42 -12.92 -14.11
CA LEU A 80 -25.86 -12.66 -15.43
C LEU A 80 -25.99 -13.89 -16.35
N ASN A 81 -25.77 -15.11 -15.85
CA ASN A 81 -25.90 -16.33 -16.67
C ASN A 81 -27.35 -16.77 -16.88
N GLY A 82 -28.25 -16.47 -15.94
CA GLY A 82 -29.68 -16.79 -16.08
C GLY A 82 -30.38 -15.97 -17.17
N ASN A 83 -29.77 -14.88 -17.64
CA ASN A 83 -30.33 -13.99 -18.66
C ASN A 83 -29.75 -14.25 -20.08
N VAL A 84 -28.94 -15.30 -20.24
CA VAL A 84 -28.25 -15.67 -21.49
C VAL A 84 -28.74 -17.02 -22.05
N ASN A 85 -29.70 -17.68 -21.39
CA ASN A 85 -30.43 -18.85 -21.89
C ASN A 85 -31.89 -18.49 -22.17
#